data_AF-A0A4S4FV51-F1
#
_entry.id   AF-A0A4S4FV51-F1
#
_cell.length_a   1.000
_cell.length_b   1.000
_cell.length_c   1.000
_cell.angle_alpha   90.00
_cell.angle_beta   90.00
_cell.angle_gamma   90.00
#
_symmetry.space_group_name_H-M   'P 1'
#
loop_
_entity.id
_entity.type
_entity.pdbx_description
1 polymer ?
#
loop_
_entity_poly.entity_id
_entity_poly.type
_entity_poly.pdbx_seq_one_letter_code
_entity_poly.pdbx_strand_id
1 'polypeptide(L)'
;AEILCREYGGELPADYHALLSLPGIGSYTAGAIASIAFGLPYPAVDGNVLRVISRVTECRADIGDPAVKKEWEQVIASILPQQGVGDFNQSLMELGALICQPNG
;
A
#
# COMPACT_ATOMS: atom_id res chain seq x y z
N ALA A 1 -15.93 1.04 11.49
CA ALA A 1 -17.29 0.90 10.95
C ALA A 1 -18.25 1.94 11.53
N GLU A 2 -18.43 2.05 12.86
CA GLU A 2 -19.37 3.03 13.46
C GLU A 2 -19.14 4.49 13.03
N ILE A 3 -17.88 4.93 12.96
CA ILE A 3 -17.51 6.28 12.49
C ILE A 3 -17.98 6.51 11.05
N LEU A 4 -17.87 5.51 10.18
CA LEU A 4 -18.34 5.62 8.79
C LEU A 4 -19.86 5.83 8.73
N CYS A 5 -20.63 5.08 9.53
CA CYS A 5 -22.08 5.26 9.59
C CYS A 5 -22.48 6.64 10.13
N ARG A 6 -21.75 7.18 11.10
CA ARG A 6 -22.06 8.47 11.74
C ARG A 6 -21.64 9.67 10.92
N GLU A 7 -20.46 9.61 10.29
CA GLU A 7 -19.81 10.77 9.67
C GLU A 7 -19.76 10.71 8.14
N TYR A 8 -19.84 9.52 7.56
CA TYR A 8 -19.67 9.28 6.12
C TYR A 8 -20.86 8.56 5.48
N GLY A 9 -22.02 8.54 6.14
CA GLY A 9 -23.24 7.90 5.61
C GLY A 9 -23.14 6.39 5.40
N GLY A 10 -22.16 5.73 6.04
CA GLY A 10 -21.90 4.30 5.89
C GLY A 10 -20.91 3.95 4.77
N GLU A 11 -20.41 4.94 4.03
CA GLU A 11 -19.47 4.74 2.93
C GLU A 11 -18.02 5.06 3.36
N LEU A 12 -17.05 4.42 2.70
CA LEU A 12 -15.65 4.82 2.85
C LEU A 12 -15.41 6.09 2.02
N PRO A 13 -14.67 7.09 2.55
CA PRO A 13 -14.33 8.25 1.76
C PRO A 13 -13.40 7.86 0.61
N ALA A 14 -13.72 8.32 -0.61
CA ALA A 14 -12.86 8.19 -1.79
C ALA A 14 -11.71 9.22 -1.79
N ASP A 15 -11.01 9.34 -0.66
CA ASP A 15 -9.89 10.26 -0.45
C ASP A 15 -8.86 9.62 0.49
N TYR A 16 -7.58 9.63 0.09
CA TYR A 16 -6.52 8.97 0.86
C TYR A 16 -6.29 9.61 2.24
N HIS A 17 -6.35 10.93 2.34
CA HIS A 17 -6.09 11.62 3.61
C HIS A 17 -7.25 11.44 4.59
N ALA A 18 -8.49 11.43 4.11
CA ALA A 18 -9.66 11.08 4.88
C ALA A 18 -9.56 9.62 5.38
N LEU A 19 -9.21 8.67 4.51
CA LEU A 19 -8.96 7.27 4.91
C LEU A 19 -7.88 7.17 5.98
N LEU A 20 -6.75 7.86 5.81
CA LEU A 20 -5.63 7.87 6.76
C LEU A 20 -6.00 8.49 8.12
N SER A 21 -6.99 9.40 8.14
CA SER A 21 -7.48 10.01 9.39
C SER A 21 -8.36 9.07 10.22
N LEU A 22 -8.85 7.97 9.63
CA LEU A 22 -9.69 7.00 10.33
C LEU A 22 -8.86 6.17 11.33
N PRO A 23 -9.39 5.92 12.54
CA PRO A 23 -8.66 5.19 13.56
C PRO A 23 -8.34 3.75 13.12
N GLY A 24 -7.08 3.37 13.27
CA GLY A 24 -6.58 2.05 12.88
C GLY A 24 -6.21 1.92 11.40
N ILE A 25 -6.36 2.96 10.58
CA ILE A 25 -5.93 2.96 9.17
C ILE A 25 -4.55 3.63 9.06
N GLY A 26 -3.52 2.82 8.76
CA GLY A 26 -2.19 3.32 8.42
C GLY A 26 -1.99 3.56 6.93
N SER A 27 -0.81 4.04 6.52
CA SER A 27 -0.45 4.36 5.12
C SER A 27 -0.75 3.21 4.16
N TYR A 28 -0.37 1.99 4.53
CA TYR A 28 -0.64 0.76 3.76
C TYR A 28 -2.15 0.58 3.51
N THR A 29 -2.96 0.57 4.57
CA THR A 29 -4.40 0.30 4.46
C THR A 29 -5.11 1.42 3.70
N ALA A 30 -4.73 2.68 3.95
CA ALA A 30 -5.24 3.83 3.20
C ALA A 30 -4.91 3.71 1.70
N GLY A 31 -3.66 3.38 1.36
CA GLY A 31 -3.22 3.18 -0.01
C GLY A 31 -3.89 2.00 -0.70
N ALA A 32 -4.07 0.89 0.01
CA ALA A 32 -4.78 -0.29 -0.49
C ALA A 32 -6.24 0.03 -0.81
N ILE A 33 -6.97 0.66 0.11
CA ILE A 33 -8.37 1.06 -0.12
C ILE A 33 -8.45 2.08 -1.26
N ALA A 34 -7.64 3.14 -1.21
CA ALA A 34 -7.63 4.21 -2.20
C ALA A 34 -7.39 3.68 -3.62
N SER A 35 -6.42 2.78 -3.78
CA SER A 35 -6.08 2.22 -5.10
C SER A 35 -7.04 1.14 -5.58
N ILE A 36 -7.40 0.17 -4.72
CA ILE A 36 -8.20 -1.00 -5.13
C ILE A 36 -9.68 -0.63 -5.28
N ALA A 37 -10.24 0.10 -4.32
CA ALA A 37 -11.67 0.42 -4.33
C ALA A 37 -11.97 1.67 -5.17
N PHE A 38 -11.05 2.64 -5.21
CA PHE A 38 -11.30 3.95 -5.82
C PHE A 38 -10.37 4.29 -7.01
N GLY A 39 -9.42 3.42 -7.36
CA GLY A 39 -8.50 3.64 -8.48
C GLY A 39 -7.53 4.82 -8.29
N LEU A 40 -7.36 5.31 -7.06
CA LEU A 40 -6.52 6.47 -6.77
C LEU A 40 -5.02 6.08 -6.77
N PRO A 41 -4.13 6.97 -7.22
CA PRO A 41 -2.71 6.68 -7.42
C PRO A 41 -1.91 6.72 -6.11
N TYR A 42 -2.26 5.86 -5.15
CA TYR A 42 -1.56 5.72 -3.87
C TYR A 42 -0.93 4.33 -3.73
N PRO A 43 0.32 4.23 -3.24
CA PRO A 43 1.00 2.96 -3.08
C PRO A 43 0.46 2.20 -1.87
N ALA A 44 0.42 0.86 -1.95
CA ALA A 44 0.09 -0.01 -0.82
C ALA A 44 1.31 -0.87 -0.45
N VAL A 45 2.16 -0.35 0.45
CA VAL A 45 3.44 -0.99 0.80
C VAL A 45 3.35 -1.76 2.12
N ASP A 46 3.32 -3.08 2.02
CA ASP A 46 3.42 -4.02 3.15
C ASP A 46 4.78 -4.73 3.18
N GLY A 47 4.95 -5.68 4.13
CA GLY A 47 6.18 -6.47 4.23
C GLY A 47 6.43 -7.40 3.02
N ASN A 48 5.39 -7.77 2.26
CA ASN A 48 5.54 -8.55 1.04
C ASN A 48 6.14 -7.70 -0.08
N VAL A 49 5.58 -6.51 -0.29
CA VAL A 49 6.08 -5.53 -1.25
C VAL A 49 7.52 -5.18 -0.91
N LEU A 50 7.82 -4.79 0.33
CA LEU A 50 9.18 -4.43 0.76
C LEU A 50 10.22 -5.53 0.50
N ARG A 51 9.83 -6.81 0.65
CA ARG A 51 10.71 -7.94 0.36
C ARG A 51 10.91 -8.15 -1.14
N VAL A 52 9.86 -7.99 -1.95
CA VAL A 52 9.95 -8.10 -3.41
C VAL A 52 10.89 -7.04 -3.95
N ILE A 53 10.63 -5.78 -3.61
CA ILE A 53 11.38 -4.65 -4.14
C ILE A 53 12.83 -4.62 -3.63
N SER A 54 13.10 -5.02 -2.37
CA SER A 54 14.48 -5.13 -1.88
C SER A 54 15.28 -6.18 -2.66
N ARG A 55 14.68 -7.34 -2.98
CA ARG A 55 15.32 -8.38 -3.80
C ARG A 55 15.55 -7.95 -5.24
N VAL A 56 14.54 -7.34 -5.88
CA VAL A 56 14.64 -6.88 -7.29
C VAL A 56 15.70 -5.80 -7.46
N THR A 57 15.92 -4.97 -6.44
CA THR A 57 16.86 -3.84 -6.49
C THR A 57 18.19 -4.12 -5.80
N GLU A 58 18.39 -5.34 -5.27
CA GLU A 58 19.54 -5.72 -4.45
C GLU A 58 19.77 -4.79 -3.23
N CYS A 59 18.70 -4.17 -2.72
CA CYS A 59 18.78 -3.29 -1.56
C CYS A 59 18.89 -4.12 -0.27
N ARG A 60 19.95 -3.88 0.50
CA ARG A 60 20.24 -4.56 1.77
C ARG A 60 19.84 -3.75 3.01
N ALA A 61 19.12 -2.64 2.83
CA ALA A 61 18.61 -1.85 3.93
C ALA A 61 17.62 -2.68 4.78
N ASP A 62 17.54 -2.38 6.07
CA ASP A 62 16.61 -3.07 6.98
C ASP A 62 15.16 -2.66 6.65
N ILE A 63 14.37 -3.59 6.11
CA ILE A 63 12.96 -3.36 5.77
C ILE A 63 12.06 -3.17 7.00
N GLY A 64 12.56 -3.48 8.21
CA GLY A 64 11.90 -3.17 9.47
C GLY A 64 12.04 -1.69 9.88
N ASP A 65 12.98 -0.95 9.29
CA ASP A 65 13.17 0.48 9.56
C ASP A 65 12.03 1.30 8.92
N PRO A 66 11.28 2.09 9.72
CA PRO A 66 10.24 2.98 9.20
C PRO A 66 10.75 3.99 8.15
N ALA A 67 12.01 4.41 8.21
CA ALA A 67 12.61 5.32 7.23
C ALA A 67 12.75 4.63 5.86
N VAL A 68 13.23 3.38 5.85
CA VAL A 68 13.34 2.56 4.64
C VAL A 68 11.97 2.30 4.04
N LYS A 69 10.97 1.97 4.88
CA LYS A 69 9.59 1.83 4.39
C LYS A 69 9.08 3.11 3.71
N LYS A 70 9.31 4.27 4.34
CA LYS A 70 8.88 5.57 3.81
C LYS A 70 9.56 5.92 2.49
N GLU A 71 10.85 5.64 2.37
CA GLU A 71 11.59 5.82 1.10
C GLU A 71 10.97 4.97 -0.01
N TRP A 72 10.70 3.70 0.26
CA TRP A 72 10.09 2.81 -0.73
C TRP A 72 8.64 3.16 -1.07
N GLU A 73 7.86 3.68 -0.12
CA GLU A 73 6.54 4.26 -0.42
C GLU A 73 6.66 5.39 -1.46
N GLN A 74 7.67 6.26 -1.34
CA GLN A 74 7.90 7.35 -2.30
C GLN A 74 8.35 6.83 -3.68
N VAL A 75 9.28 5.86 -3.69
CA VAL A 75 9.76 5.25 -4.95
C VAL A 75 8.61 4.55 -5.67
N ILE A 76 7.81 3.75 -4.97
CA ILE A 76 6.68 3.06 -5.58
C ILE A 76 5.64 4.06 -6.09
N ALA A 77 5.34 5.12 -5.34
CA ALA A 77 4.43 6.17 -5.78
C ALA A 77 4.86 6.79 -7.13
N SER A 78 6.16 6.91 -7.38
CA SER A 78 6.70 7.47 -8.63
C SER A 78 6.56 6.58 -9.87
N ILE A 79 6.28 5.29 -9.68
CA ILE A 79 6.19 4.30 -10.77
C ILE A 79 4.78 3.72 -10.92
N LEU A 80 3.80 4.23 -10.18
CA LEU A 80 2.42 3.76 -10.30
C LEU A 80 1.91 3.98 -11.74
N PRO A 81 1.21 3.01 -12.32
CA PRO A 81 0.65 3.16 -13.66
C PRO A 81 -0.48 4.20 -13.67
N GLN A 82 -0.75 4.79 -14.83
CA GLN A 82 -1.88 5.73 -14.98
C GLN A 82 -3.25 5.05 -14.81
N GLN A 83 -3.32 3.75 -15.08
CA GLN A 83 -4.53 2.93 -14.96
C GLN A 83 -4.17 1.60 -14.31
N GLY A 84 -5.13 0.96 -13.63
CA GLY A 84 -4.89 -0.33 -12.96
C GLY A 84 -3.98 -0.23 -11.73
N VAL A 85 -4.02 0.90 -11.00
CA VAL A 85 -3.22 1.10 -9.77
C VAL A 85 -3.54 0.02 -8.73
N GLY A 86 -4.82 -0.30 -8.55
CA GLY A 86 -5.26 -1.38 -7.66
C GLY A 86 -4.62 -2.72 -8.03
N ASP A 87 -4.71 -3.11 -9.31
CA ASP A 87 -4.12 -4.33 -9.84
C ASP A 87 -2.60 -4.34 -9.67
N PHE A 88 -1.92 -3.22 -9.90
CA PHE A 88 -0.48 -3.08 -9.68
C PHE A 88 -0.09 -3.35 -8.22
N ASN A 89 -0.77 -2.68 -7.29
CA ASN A 89 -0.54 -2.87 -5.86
C ASN A 89 -0.82 -4.33 -5.44
N GLN A 90 -1.96 -4.89 -5.86
CA GLN A 90 -2.33 -6.27 -5.56
C GLN A 90 -1.34 -7.28 -6.15
N SER A 91 -0.88 -7.06 -7.37
CA SER A 91 0.09 -7.94 -8.04
C SER A 91 1.43 -7.97 -7.31
N LEU A 92 1.92 -6.83 -6.80
CA LEU A 92 3.15 -6.80 -6.00
C LEU A 92 3.00 -7.52 -4.65
N MET A 93 1.86 -7.32 -3.97
CA MET A 93 1.54 -8.05 -2.74
C MET A 93 1.49 -9.56 -2.99
N GLU A 94 0.78 -9.98 -4.03
CA GLU A 94 0.58 -11.39 -4.37
C GLU A 94 1.88 -12.06 -4.83
N LEU A 95 2.71 -11.35 -5.59
CA LEU A 95 4.05 -11.81 -5.96
C LEU A 95 4.88 -12.10 -4.71
N GLY A 96 4.82 -11.22 -3.71
CA GLY A 96 5.48 -11.43 -2.42
C GLY A 96 4.91 -12.63 -1.65
N ALA A 97 3.59 -12.78 -1.62
CA ALA A 97 2.92 -13.84 -0.88
C ALA A 97 3.15 -15.24 -1.48
N LEU A 98 3.04 -15.37 -2.80
CA LEU A 98 3.01 -16.67 -3.47
C LEU A 98 4.36 -17.14 -4.01
N ILE A 99 5.20 -16.22 -4.50
CA ILE A 99 6.41 -16.57 -5.23
C ILE A 99 7.65 -16.15 -4.45
N CYS A 100 7.74 -14.85 -4.13
CA CYS A 100 8.87 -14.25 -3.45
C CYS A 100 8.72 -14.43 -1.93
N GLN A 101 8.68 -15.68 -1.47
CA GLN A 101 8.43 -16.02 -0.07
C GLN A 101 9.65 -15.77 0.84
N PRO A 102 9.46 -15.63 2.17
CA PRO A 102 10.57 -15.67 3.13
C PRO A 102 11.32 -16.99 3.04
N ASN A 103 12.64 -16.95 3.22
CA ASN A 103 13.53 -18.14 3.21
C ASN A 103 13.57 -18.94 1.89
N GLY A 104 12.93 -18.45 0.83
CA GLY A 104 13.09 -18.96 -0.54
C GLY A 104 14.42 -18.58 -1.16
#